data_AF-A0A7Y5FM14-F1
#
_entry.id   AF-A0A7Y5FM14-F1
#
_cell.length_a   1.000
_cell.length_b   1.000
_cell.length_c   1.000
_cell.angle_alpha   90.00
_cell.angle_beta   90.00
_cell.angle_gamma   90.00
#
_symmetry.space_group_name_H-M   'P 1'
#
loop_
_entity.id
_entity.type
_entity.pdbx_description
1 polymer ?
#
loop_
_entity_poly.entity_id
_entity_poly.type
_entity_poly.pdbx_seq_one_letter_code
_entity_poly.pdbx_strand_id
1 'polypeptide(L)'
;MEFSFDLNFIWFILIGILLGGYAILDGFDLGVGALHLLTKTDLNRRILLNSIGPVWDGNEVWLVTGGGALFAAFPHVYATSFSGFYVPFMLLLFFLIFRAVSIEMRSKQEMLWWRKMWDYLFSFSSIFIGFLMGVAIGNVIQGIPIGPDKEYAGGLLNLLNPYAILVGVTTVAAFMMHGAIYLVMKTDGELQETVRGWVNNTIIFFV
;
A
#
# COMPACT_ATOMS: atom_id res chain seq x y z
N MET A 1 33.72 13.80 0.10
CA MET A 1 32.89 12.62 -0.18
C MET A 1 32.75 12.58 -1.69
N GLU A 2 33.63 11.86 -2.39
CA GLU A 2 33.49 11.67 -3.83
C GLU A 2 32.35 10.67 -4.04
N PHE A 3 31.21 11.12 -4.56
CA PHE A 3 30.16 10.22 -5.00
C PHE A 3 30.64 9.52 -6.27
N SER A 4 31.21 8.32 -6.13
CA SER A 4 31.42 7.45 -7.28
C SER A 4 30.07 6.85 -7.69
N PHE A 5 29.53 7.25 -8.84
CA PHE A 5 28.34 6.63 -9.45
C PHE A 5 28.69 5.25 -10.01
N ASP A 6 29.02 4.30 -9.13
CA ASP A 6 29.14 2.91 -9.53
C ASP A 6 27.76 2.29 -9.82
N LEU A 7 27.76 1.12 -10.46
CA LEU A 7 26.53 0.47 -10.88
C LEU A 7 25.64 0.11 -9.68
N ASN A 8 26.23 -0.25 -8.53
CA ASN A 8 25.49 -0.60 -7.32
C ASN A 8 24.74 0.61 -6.77
N PHE A 9 25.40 1.77 -6.71
CA PHE A 9 24.82 3.02 -6.23
C PHE A 9 23.69 3.50 -7.16
N ILE A 10 23.88 3.38 -8.48
CA ILE A 10 22.83 3.70 -9.46
C ILE A 10 21.61 2.80 -9.24
N TRP A 11 21.78 1.49 -9.14
CA TRP A 11 20.67 0.57 -8.91
C TRP A 11 19.98 0.77 -7.57
N PHE A 12 20.73 1.11 -6.52
CA PHE A 12 20.16 1.47 -5.22
C PHE A 12 19.22 2.67 -5.34
N ILE A 13 19.62 3.73 -6.05
CA ILE A 13 18.76 4.90 -6.32
C ILE A 13 17.54 4.49 -7.15
N LEU A 14 17.72 3.70 -8.21
CA LEU A 14 16.62 3.27 -9.08
C LEU A 14 15.56 2.45 -8.31
N ILE A 15 15.97 1.58 -7.41
CA ILE A 15 15.05 0.84 -6.54
C ILE A 15 14.31 1.79 -5.61
N GLY A 16 15.00 2.78 -5.03
CA GLY A 16 14.36 3.84 -4.24
C GLY A 16 13.30 4.62 -5.04
N ILE A 17 13.58 4.92 -6.31
CA ILE A 17 12.63 5.57 -7.23
C ILE A 17 11.44 4.64 -7.53
N LEU A 18 11.66 3.35 -7.77
CA LEU A 18 10.57 2.41 -8.04
C LEU A 18 9.65 2.23 -6.84
N LEU A 19 10.21 2.03 -5.64
CA LEU A 19 9.44 1.88 -4.41
C LEU A 19 8.76 3.19 -3.98
N GLY A 20 9.45 4.32 -4.12
CA GLY A 20 8.88 5.64 -3.88
C GLY A 20 7.77 5.99 -4.88
N GLY A 21 7.98 5.66 -6.17
CA GLY A 21 6.98 5.79 -7.21
C GLY A 21 5.73 4.95 -6.93
N TYR A 22 5.90 3.70 -6.50
CA TYR A 22 4.79 2.88 -6.00
C TYR A 22 4.05 3.54 -4.84
N ALA A 23 4.77 4.02 -3.81
CA ALA A 23 4.15 4.68 -2.66
C ALA A 23 3.42 5.99 -3.03
N ILE A 24 3.84 6.68 -4.07
CA ILE A 24 3.16 7.88 -4.58
C ILE A 24 1.92 7.47 -5.40
N LEU A 25 2.08 6.56 -6.36
CA LEU A 25 1.05 6.23 -7.32
C LEU A 25 -0.04 5.34 -6.71
N ASP A 26 0.34 4.24 -6.09
CA ASP A 26 -0.61 3.32 -5.45
C ASP A 26 -1.03 3.81 -4.05
N GLY A 27 -0.27 4.74 -3.45
CA GLY A 27 -0.58 5.29 -2.13
C GLY A 27 -1.90 6.03 -2.08
N PHE A 28 -2.27 6.79 -3.11
CA PHE A 28 -3.60 7.40 -3.15
C PHE A 28 -4.70 6.35 -3.40
N ASP A 29 -4.46 5.32 -4.22
CA ASP A 29 -5.43 4.24 -4.45
C ASP A 29 -5.75 3.49 -3.17
N LEU A 30 -4.71 3.13 -2.41
CA LEU A 30 -4.83 2.51 -1.09
C LEU A 30 -5.53 3.46 -0.10
N GLY A 31 -5.22 4.76 -0.16
CA GLY A 31 -5.90 5.80 0.61
C GLY A 31 -7.39 5.90 0.34
N VAL A 32 -7.79 5.91 -0.94
CA VAL A 32 -9.19 5.87 -1.37
C VAL A 32 -9.88 4.63 -0.83
N GLY A 33 -9.21 3.47 -0.89
CA GLY A 33 -9.71 2.23 -0.30
C GLY A 33 -9.91 2.31 1.21
N ALA A 34 -8.94 2.83 1.94
CA ALA A 34 -9.04 3.00 3.39
C ALA A 34 -10.20 3.93 3.80
N LEU A 35 -10.48 4.98 3.01
CA LEU A 35 -11.56 5.93 3.25
C LEU A 35 -12.92 5.49 2.68
N HIS A 36 -12.95 4.45 1.84
CA HIS A 36 -14.11 4.05 1.05
C HIS A 36 -15.39 3.88 1.88
N LEU A 37 -15.27 3.22 3.04
CA LEU A 37 -16.41 2.93 3.92
C LEU A 37 -16.92 4.15 4.70
N LEU A 38 -16.19 5.27 4.73
CA LEU A 38 -16.64 6.51 5.35
C LEU A 38 -17.76 7.20 4.53
N THR A 39 -17.87 6.87 3.24
CA THR A 39 -19.02 7.31 2.43
C THR A 39 -20.31 6.57 2.83
N LYS A 40 -21.43 7.30 2.83
CA LYS A 40 -22.73 6.77 3.28
C LYS A 40 -23.57 6.16 2.15
N THR A 41 -23.45 6.66 0.93
CA THR A 41 -24.31 6.27 -0.21
C THR A 41 -23.57 5.35 -1.19
N ASP A 42 -24.32 4.45 -1.83
CA ASP A 42 -23.77 3.58 -2.88
C ASP A 42 -23.23 4.36 -4.08
N LEU A 43 -23.87 5.49 -4.40
CA LEU A 43 -23.42 6.39 -5.44
C LEU A 43 -22.04 6.97 -5.12
N ASN A 44 -21.84 7.48 -3.90
CA ASN A 44 -20.55 8.05 -3.50
C ASN A 44 -19.45 6.99 -3.49
N ARG A 45 -19.74 5.77 -3.02
CA ARG A 45 -18.81 4.63 -3.10
C ARG A 45 -18.41 4.32 -4.55
N ARG A 46 -19.37 4.34 -5.46
CA ARG A 46 -19.12 4.11 -6.88
C ARG A 46 -18.26 5.22 -7.49
N ILE A 47 -18.50 6.48 -7.12
CA ILE A 47 -17.68 7.61 -7.57
C ILE A 47 -16.23 7.45 -7.09
N LEU A 48 -16.02 7.12 -5.80
CA LEU A 48 -14.68 6.86 -5.25
C LEU A 48 -13.95 5.75 -6.02
N LEU A 49 -14.59 4.59 -6.22
CA LEU A 49 -14.00 3.48 -6.97
C LEU A 49 -13.69 3.86 -8.43
N ASN A 50 -14.61 4.56 -9.10
CA ASN A 50 -14.40 4.97 -10.49
C ASN A 50 -13.30 6.04 -10.64
N SER A 51 -12.98 6.79 -9.57
CA SER A 51 -11.90 7.77 -9.62
C SER A 51 -10.54 7.11 -9.83
N ILE A 52 -10.33 5.92 -9.24
CA ILE A 52 -9.07 5.16 -9.33
C ILE A 52 -9.10 4.06 -10.39
N GLY A 53 -10.29 3.62 -10.81
CA GLY A 53 -10.51 2.53 -11.78
C GLY A 53 -9.61 2.56 -13.04
N PRO A 54 -9.39 3.71 -13.68
CA PRO A 54 -8.53 3.79 -14.87
C PRO A 54 -7.03 3.69 -14.63
N VAL A 55 -6.55 3.79 -13.38
CA VAL A 55 -5.11 3.96 -13.08
C VAL A 55 -4.52 2.90 -12.14
N TRP A 56 -5.33 2.29 -11.27
CA TRP A 56 -4.82 1.40 -10.21
C TRP A 56 -4.00 0.21 -10.73
N ASP A 57 -4.45 -0.42 -11.83
CA ASP A 57 -3.75 -1.58 -12.42
C ASP A 57 -2.35 -1.18 -12.94
N GLY A 58 -2.24 0.02 -13.53
CA GLY A 58 -0.96 0.58 -13.94
C GLY A 58 -0.05 0.96 -12.76
N ASN A 59 -0.64 1.39 -11.63
CA ASN A 59 0.10 1.72 -10.43
C ASN A 59 0.72 0.48 -9.77
N GLU A 60 0.04 -0.67 -9.81
CA GLU A 60 0.58 -1.94 -9.30
C GLU A 60 1.85 -2.40 -10.04
N VAL A 61 2.01 -2.05 -11.32
CA VAL A 61 3.19 -2.40 -12.11
C VAL A 61 4.49 -1.86 -11.48
N TRP A 62 4.42 -0.76 -10.74
CA TRP A 62 5.59 -0.22 -10.02
C TRP A 62 6.08 -1.14 -8.91
N LEU A 63 5.17 -1.80 -8.19
CA LEU A 63 5.53 -2.79 -7.18
C LEU A 63 6.18 -4.02 -7.82
N VAL A 64 5.57 -4.53 -8.90
CA VAL A 64 6.08 -5.70 -9.62
C VAL A 64 7.46 -5.42 -10.21
N THR A 65 7.63 -4.25 -10.82
CA THR A 65 8.91 -3.80 -11.38
C THR A 65 9.95 -3.60 -10.28
N GLY A 66 9.57 -3.02 -9.14
CA GLY A 66 10.45 -2.89 -7.97
C GLY A 66 10.95 -4.25 -7.46
N GLY A 67 10.06 -5.25 -7.35
CA GLY A 67 10.42 -6.61 -6.98
C GLY A 67 11.36 -7.27 -8.01
N GLY A 68 11.05 -7.15 -9.30
CA GLY A 68 11.89 -7.67 -10.38
C GLY A 68 13.27 -6.99 -10.46
N ALA A 69 13.33 -5.67 -10.25
CA ALA A 69 14.57 -4.92 -10.20
C ALA A 69 15.43 -5.34 -9.00
N LEU A 70 14.82 -5.57 -7.83
CA LEU A 70 15.53 -6.08 -6.66
C LEU A 70 16.12 -7.48 -6.92
N PHE A 71 15.36 -8.36 -7.59
CA PHE A 71 15.84 -9.68 -7.99
C PHE A 71 17.04 -9.60 -8.96
N ALA A 72 16.98 -8.69 -9.93
CA ALA A 72 18.04 -8.53 -10.93
C ALA A 72 19.31 -7.87 -10.38
N ALA A 73 19.16 -6.80 -9.58
CA ALA A 73 20.29 -5.99 -9.11
C ALA A 73 20.86 -6.46 -7.77
N PHE A 74 20.01 -6.95 -6.85
CA PHE A 74 20.41 -7.37 -5.50
C PHE A 74 19.77 -8.71 -5.11
N PRO A 75 20.14 -9.83 -5.79
CA PRO A 75 19.47 -11.12 -5.64
C PRO A 75 19.49 -11.68 -4.21
N HIS A 76 20.55 -11.39 -3.43
CA HIS A 76 20.60 -11.80 -2.03
C HIS A 76 19.61 -11.02 -1.15
N VAL A 77 19.43 -9.71 -1.41
CA VAL A 77 18.44 -8.90 -0.69
C VAL A 77 17.04 -9.40 -1.02
N TYR A 78 16.78 -9.67 -2.30
CA TYR A 78 15.52 -10.28 -2.74
C TYR A 78 15.27 -11.61 -2.02
N ALA A 79 16.20 -12.55 -2.08
CA ALA A 79 16.04 -13.88 -1.50
C ALA A 79 15.78 -13.83 0.01
N THR A 80 16.64 -13.16 0.76
CA THR A 80 16.52 -13.06 2.23
C THR A 80 15.27 -12.29 2.67
N SER A 81 14.88 -11.25 1.93
CA SER A 81 13.65 -10.50 2.26
C SER A 81 12.41 -11.36 2.00
N PHE A 82 12.29 -11.95 0.80
CA PHE A 82 11.11 -12.75 0.47
C PHE A 82 11.00 -14.05 1.29
N SER A 83 12.13 -14.66 1.67
CA SER A 83 12.11 -15.83 2.57
C SER A 83 11.84 -15.42 4.02
N GLY A 84 12.49 -14.37 4.53
CA GLY A 84 12.35 -13.92 5.91
C GLY A 84 10.98 -13.33 6.23
N PHE A 85 10.41 -12.61 5.28
CA PHE A 85 9.04 -12.06 5.36
C PHE A 85 8.02 -12.95 4.65
N TYR A 86 8.24 -14.27 4.57
CA TYR A 86 7.37 -15.18 3.83
C TYR A 86 5.88 -15.02 4.17
N VAL A 87 5.52 -15.14 5.46
CA VAL A 87 4.12 -15.01 5.89
C VAL A 87 3.55 -13.60 5.62
N PRO A 88 4.24 -12.49 5.99
CA PRO A 88 3.81 -11.14 5.61
C PRO A 88 3.62 -10.95 4.09
N PHE A 89 4.51 -11.48 3.26
CA PHE A 89 4.38 -11.38 1.80
C PHE A 89 3.21 -12.19 1.27
N MET A 90 2.96 -13.39 1.81
CA MET A 90 1.77 -14.17 1.44
C MET A 90 0.47 -13.43 1.82
N LEU A 91 0.44 -12.76 2.97
CA LEU A 91 -0.69 -11.90 3.35
C LEU A 91 -0.80 -10.68 2.44
N LEU A 92 0.30 -10.03 2.10
CA LEU A 92 0.32 -8.90 1.17
C LEU A 92 -0.26 -9.29 -0.19
N LEU A 93 0.21 -10.41 -0.77
CA LEU A 93 -0.30 -10.95 -2.02
C LEU A 93 -1.79 -11.28 -1.93
N PHE A 94 -2.23 -11.90 -0.84
CA PHE A 94 -3.64 -12.18 -0.60
C PHE A 94 -4.46 -10.89 -0.65
N PHE A 95 -4.08 -9.85 0.08
CA PHE A 95 -4.80 -8.58 0.08
C PHE A 95 -4.74 -7.85 -1.27
N LEU A 96 -3.62 -7.90 -2.00
CA LEU A 96 -3.53 -7.35 -3.36
C LEU A 96 -4.55 -8.02 -4.30
N ILE A 97 -4.66 -9.35 -4.25
CA ILE A 97 -5.67 -10.10 -5.03
C ILE A 97 -7.08 -9.66 -4.63
N PHE A 98 -7.39 -9.61 -3.34
CA PHE A 98 -8.72 -9.20 -2.88
C PHE A 98 -9.05 -7.76 -3.25
N ARG A 99 -8.08 -6.85 -3.24
CA ARG A 99 -8.26 -5.47 -3.70
C ARG A 99 -8.65 -5.44 -5.18
N ALA A 100 -7.85 -6.06 -6.04
CA ALA A 100 -8.08 -6.12 -7.49
C ALA A 100 -9.46 -6.73 -7.82
N VAL A 101 -9.76 -7.89 -7.22
CA VAL A 101 -11.04 -8.58 -7.42
C VAL A 101 -12.20 -7.72 -6.91
N SER A 102 -12.05 -7.02 -5.79
CA SER A 102 -13.10 -6.15 -5.27
C SER A 102 -13.44 -5.03 -6.23
N ILE A 103 -12.44 -4.36 -6.82
CA ILE A 103 -12.67 -3.27 -7.79
C ILE A 103 -13.46 -3.79 -9.01
N GLU A 104 -13.03 -4.92 -9.57
CA GLU A 104 -13.65 -5.51 -10.76
C GLU A 104 -15.04 -6.10 -10.51
N MET A 105 -15.23 -6.78 -9.37
CA MET A 105 -16.46 -7.53 -9.09
C MET A 105 -17.57 -6.69 -8.50
N ARG A 106 -17.25 -5.57 -7.82
CA ARG A 106 -18.23 -4.77 -7.05
C ARG A 106 -19.45 -4.32 -7.86
N SER A 107 -19.27 -4.05 -9.15
CA SER A 107 -20.37 -3.60 -10.04
C SER A 107 -20.98 -4.69 -10.92
N LYS A 108 -20.59 -5.96 -10.77
CA LYS A 108 -21.09 -7.07 -11.60
C LYS A 108 -22.47 -7.59 -11.20
N GLN A 109 -22.89 -7.37 -9.95
CA GLN A 109 -24.22 -7.77 -9.45
C GLN A 109 -24.86 -6.61 -8.69
N GLU A 110 -26.19 -6.50 -8.79
CA GLU A 110 -26.94 -5.39 -8.19
C GLU A 110 -27.33 -5.63 -6.73
N MET A 111 -27.21 -6.88 -6.26
CA MET A 111 -27.60 -7.26 -4.90
C MET A 111 -26.84 -6.46 -3.84
N LEU A 112 -27.56 -5.98 -2.81
CA LEU A 112 -26.97 -5.15 -1.76
C LEU A 112 -25.86 -5.88 -0.98
N TRP A 113 -26.05 -7.17 -0.69
CA TRP A 113 -25.04 -7.96 0.03
C TRP A 113 -23.76 -8.11 -0.78
N TRP A 114 -23.88 -8.24 -2.11
CA TRP A 114 -22.74 -8.35 -3.03
C TRP A 114 -21.92 -7.06 -3.01
N ARG A 115 -22.56 -5.92 -3.24
CA ARG A 115 -21.87 -4.61 -3.23
C ARG A 115 -21.20 -4.34 -1.88
N LYS A 116 -21.92 -4.59 -0.77
CA LYS A 116 -21.37 -4.42 0.58
C LYS A 116 -20.17 -5.31 0.84
N MET A 117 -20.23 -6.59 0.48
CA MET A 117 -19.12 -7.53 0.66
C MET A 117 -17.85 -7.01 -0.03
N TRP A 118 -17.95 -6.59 -1.29
CA TRP A 118 -16.81 -6.04 -2.03
C TRP A 118 -16.36 -4.66 -1.51
N ASP A 119 -17.27 -3.81 -1.04
CA ASP A 119 -16.91 -2.55 -0.39
C ASP A 119 -16.07 -2.78 0.89
N TYR A 120 -16.42 -3.78 1.70
CA TYR A 120 -15.64 -4.16 2.89
C TYR A 120 -14.30 -4.78 2.53
N LEU A 121 -14.28 -5.73 1.58
CA LEU A 121 -13.06 -6.39 1.15
C LEU A 121 -12.08 -5.39 0.53
N PHE A 122 -12.56 -4.46 -0.29
CA PHE A 122 -11.74 -3.39 -0.86
C PHE A 122 -11.09 -2.54 0.24
N SER A 123 -11.88 -2.05 1.20
CA SER A 123 -11.36 -1.17 2.25
C SER A 123 -10.39 -1.88 3.19
N PHE A 124 -10.72 -3.09 3.62
CA PHE A 124 -9.86 -3.87 4.49
C PHE A 124 -8.55 -4.25 3.78
N SER A 125 -8.62 -4.69 2.53
CA SER A 125 -7.42 -5.04 1.76
C SER A 125 -6.50 -3.84 1.60
N SER A 126 -7.03 -2.67 1.25
CA SER A 126 -6.22 -1.46 1.09
C SER A 126 -5.53 -1.01 2.39
N ILE A 127 -6.21 -1.12 3.54
CA ILE A 127 -5.61 -0.83 4.85
C ILE A 127 -4.49 -1.83 5.15
N PHE A 128 -4.74 -3.13 4.97
CA PHE A 128 -3.76 -4.16 5.30
C PHE A 128 -2.55 -4.15 4.37
N ILE A 129 -2.72 -3.83 3.08
CA ILE A 129 -1.60 -3.63 2.15
C ILE A 129 -0.69 -2.51 2.67
N GLY A 130 -1.25 -1.32 2.96
CA GLY A 130 -0.48 -0.19 3.48
C GLY A 130 0.20 -0.51 4.82
N PHE A 131 -0.52 -1.18 5.72
CA PHE A 131 0.02 -1.58 7.03
C PHE A 131 1.18 -2.58 6.89
N LEU A 132 1.01 -3.65 6.13
CA LEU A 132 2.04 -4.68 5.94
C LEU A 132 3.29 -4.11 5.26
N MET A 133 3.13 -3.22 4.29
CA MET A 133 4.25 -2.52 3.65
C MET A 133 5.02 -1.65 4.65
N GLY A 134 4.32 -0.89 5.48
CA GLY A 134 4.97 -0.09 6.53
C GLY A 134 5.65 -0.95 7.60
N VAL A 135 5.04 -2.05 8.03
CA VAL A 135 5.66 -3.02 8.95
C VAL A 135 6.93 -3.61 8.34
N ALA A 136 6.92 -3.98 7.06
CA ALA A 136 8.10 -4.50 6.38
C ALA A 136 9.23 -3.46 6.35
N ILE A 137 8.94 -2.22 5.95
CA ILE A 137 9.92 -1.13 5.95
C ILE A 137 10.45 -0.85 7.36
N GLY A 138 9.58 -0.81 8.37
CA GLY A 138 9.96 -0.60 9.76
C GLY A 138 10.93 -1.66 10.28
N ASN A 139 10.71 -2.93 9.93
CA ASN A 139 11.64 -4.02 10.26
C ASN A 139 12.97 -3.89 9.51
N VAL A 140 12.96 -3.47 8.24
CA VAL A 140 14.20 -3.25 7.48
C VAL A 140 15.02 -2.12 8.11
N ILE A 141 14.37 -1.03 8.55
CA ILE A 141 15.04 0.10 9.22
C ILE A 141 15.60 -0.30 10.58
N GLN A 142 14.81 -1.02 11.39
CA GLN A 142 15.23 -1.47 12.72
C GLN A 142 16.30 -2.57 12.66
N GLY A 143 16.34 -3.31 11.56
CA GLY A 143 17.16 -4.50 11.39
C GLY A 143 16.43 -5.77 11.83
N ILE A 144 16.63 -6.84 11.07
CA ILE A 144 16.08 -8.17 11.36
C ILE A 144 17.20 -9.16 11.67
N PRO A 145 16.97 -10.15 12.56
CA PRO A 145 17.96 -11.19 12.86
C PRO A 145 18.15 -12.11 11.64
N ILE A 146 19.25 -11.89 10.92
CA ILE A 146 19.67 -12.71 9.79
C ILE A 146 20.87 -13.56 10.23
N GLY A 147 20.76 -14.88 10.04
CA GLY A 147 21.80 -15.84 10.36
C GLY A 147 23.00 -15.78 9.40
N PRO A 148 24.10 -16.49 9.71
CA PRO A 148 25.29 -16.57 8.84
C PRO A 148 25.00 -17.14 7.45
N ASP A 149 23.95 -17.94 7.33
CA ASP A 149 23.40 -18.53 6.10
C ASP A 149 22.52 -17.57 5.29
N LYS A 150 22.34 -16.33 5.76
CA LYS A 150 21.43 -15.31 5.22
C LYS A 150 19.95 -15.66 5.34
N GLU A 151 19.62 -16.59 6.21
CA GLU A 151 18.23 -16.93 6.53
C GLU A 151 17.73 -16.14 7.74
N TYR A 152 16.43 -15.86 7.74
CA TYR A 152 15.80 -15.20 8.86
C TYR A 152 15.68 -16.15 10.05
N ALA A 153 16.20 -15.71 11.21
CA ALA A 153 16.22 -16.53 12.42
C ALA A 153 15.09 -16.22 13.42
N GLY A 154 14.17 -15.31 13.06
CA GLY A 154 13.03 -14.91 13.92
C GLY A 154 11.71 -15.60 13.57
N GLY A 155 10.67 -15.34 14.36
CA GLY A 155 9.29 -15.73 14.06
C GLY A 155 8.42 -14.54 13.64
N LEU A 156 7.20 -14.82 13.16
CA LEU A 156 6.25 -13.78 12.71
C LEU A 156 6.01 -12.68 13.76
N LEU A 157 5.93 -13.04 15.04
CA LEU A 157 5.68 -12.07 16.11
C LEU A 157 6.85 -11.10 16.33
N ASN A 158 8.07 -11.48 15.95
CA ASN A 158 9.22 -10.57 16.00
C ASN A 158 9.08 -9.43 14.97
N LEU A 159 8.36 -9.68 13.88
CA LEU A 159 8.07 -8.68 12.85
C LEU A 159 6.99 -7.69 13.31
N LEU A 160 6.13 -8.08 14.24
CA LEU A 160 5.08 -7.23 14.84
C LEU A 160 5.59 -6.55 16.11
N ASN A 161 6.78 -5.98 16.06
CA ASN A 161 7.32 -5.21 17.16
C ASN A 161 6.69 -3.79 17.19
N PRO A 162 6.74 -3.07 18.33
CA PRO A 162 6.09 -1.76 18.46
C PRO A 162 6.55 -0.71 17.44
N TYR A 163 7.83 -0.74 17.05
CA TYR A 163 8.36 0.20 16.06
C TYR A 163 7.81 -0.09 14.66
N ALA A 164 7.84 -1.35 14.23
CA ALA A 164 7.28 -1.75 12.93
C ALA A 164 5.76 -1.51 12.85
N ILE A 165 5.02 -1.78 13.93
CA ILE A 165 3.58 -1.47 14.00
C ILE A 165 3.34 0.03 13.87
N LEU A 166 4.13 0.87 14.57
CA LEU A 166 4.02 2.31 14.46
C LEU A 166 4.26 2.77 13.02
N VAL A 167 5.31 2.28 12.36
CA VAL A 167 5.58 2.59 10.94
C VAL A 167 4.42 2.12 10.06
N GLY A 168 3.88 0.92 10.28
CA GLY A 168 2.68 0.42 9.58
C GLY A 168 1.47 1.34 9.70
N VAL A 169 1.14 1.78 10.92
CA VAL A 169 0.03 2.71 11.18
C VAL A 169 0.30 4.06 10.52
N THR A 170 1.52 4.59 10.63
CA THR A 170 1.93 5.84 9.99
C THR A 170 1.84 5.75 8.46
N THR A 171 2.19 4.61 7.85
CA THR A 171 2.04 4.39 6.41
C THR A 171 0.57 4.41 5.99
N VAL A 172 -0.33 3.75 6.74
CA VAL A 172 -1.77 3.82 6.49
C VAL A 172 -2.28 5.25 6.62
N ALA A 173 -1.87 5.98 7.66
CA ALA A 173 -2.24 7.39 7.86
C ALA A 173 -1.77 8.27 6.69
N ALA A 174 -0.54 8.07 6.22
CA ALA A 174 0.02 8.77 5.06
C ALA A 174 -0.81 8.51 3.78
N PHE A 175 -1.18 7.25 3.53
CA PHE A 175 -2.00 6.90 2.38
C PHE A 175 -3.42 7.43 2.50
N MET A 176 -4.06 7.38 3.68
CA MET A 176 -5.35 8.02 3.92
C MET A 176 -5.30 9.53 3.63
N MET A 177 -4.23 10.21 4.06
CA MET A 177 -4.01 11.62 3.73
C MET A 177 -3.88 11.82 2.21
N HIS A 178 -3.05 11.04 1.54
CA HIS A 178 -2.86 11.13 0.09
C HIS A 178 -4.17 10.86 -0.68
N GLY A 179 -4.89 9.81 -0.33
CA GLY A 179 -6.18 9.46 -0.92
C GLY A 179 -7.24 10.54 -0.70
N ALA A 180 -7.30 11.17 0.48
CA ALA A 180 -8.22 12.29 0.73
C ALA A 180 -7.92 13.49 -0.19
N ILE A 181 -6.64 13.88 -0.31
CA ILE A 181 -6.22 14.98 -1.20
C ILE A 181 -6.56 14.65 -2.65
N TYR A 182 -6.28 13.43 -3.09
CA TYR A 182 -6.62 12.94 -4.42
C TYR A 182 -8.13 13.01 -4.69
N LEU A 183 -8.96 12.57 -3.75
CA LEU A 183 -10.42 12.61 -3.90
C LEU A 183 -10.97 14.03 -3.99
N VAL A 184 -10.40 15.00 -3.27
CA VAL A 184 -10.81 16.42 -3.44
C VAL A 184 -10.58 16.87 -4.88
N MET A 185 -9.51 16.42 -5.53
CA MET A 185 -9.21 16.75 -6.94
C MET A 185 -10.10 16.02 -7.95
N LYS A 186 -10.72 14.90 -7.56
CA LYS A 186 -11.51 14.03 -8.45
C LYS A 186 -13.02 14.09 -8.25
N THR A 187 -13.47 14.79 -7.21
CA THR A 187 -14.89 14.89 -6.86
C THR A 187 -15.36 16.34 -6.88
N ASP A 188 -16.66 16.54 -7.11
CA ASP A 188 -17.30 17.86 -7.12
C ASP A 188 -18.57 17.86 -6.25
N GLY A 189 -19.07 19.06 -5.92
CA GLY A 189 -20.33 19.24 -5.21
C GLY A 189 -20.31 18.72 -3.76
N GLU A 190 -21.43 18.14 -3.32
CA GLU A 190 -21.62 17.68 -1.94
C GLU A 190 -20.59 16.62 -1.49
N LEU A 191 -20.18 15.74 -2.40
CA LEU A 191 -19.16 14.74 -2.12
C LEU A 191 -17.80 15.40 -1.88
N GLN A 192 -17.43 16.40 -2.70
CA GLN A 192 -16.18 17.12 -2.53
C GLN A 192 -16.10 17.84 -1.18
N GLU A 193 -17.19 18.50 -0.76
CA GLU A 193 -17.26 19.15 0.56
C GLU A 193 -17.10 18.14 1.71
N THR A 194 -17.71 16.95 1.57
CA THR A 194 -17.54 15.86 2.53
C THR A 194 -16.08 15.41 2.61
N VAL A 195 -15.43 15.19 1.46
CA VAL A 195 -14.04 14.75 1.39
C VAL A 195 -13.07 15.84 1.88
N ARG A 196 -13.34 17.12 1.61
CA ARG A 196 -12.56 18.24 2.16
C ARG A 196 -12.51 18.21 3.68
N GLY A 197 -13.62 17.83 4.33
CA GLY A 197 -13.66 17.61 5.77
C GLY A 197 -12.75 16.47 6.26
N TRP A 198 -12.49 15.45 5.43
CA TRP A 198 -11.59 14.35 5.76
C TRP A 198 -10.12 14.76 5.70
N VAL A 199 -9.75 15.64 4.77
CA VAL A 199 -8.34 16.07 4.55
C VAL A 199 -7.70 16.58 5.85
N ASN A 200 -8.39 17.46 6.58
CA ASN A 200 -7.83 17.99 7.82
C ASN A 200 -7.64 16.88 8.87
N ASN A 201 -8.60 15.96 9.00
CA ASN A 201 -8.53 14.86 9.96
C ASN A 201 -7.41 13.87 9.61
N THR A 202 -7.23 13.55 8.33
CA THR A 202 -6.18 12.62 7.88
C THR A 202 -4.79 13.24 7.97
N ILE A 203 -4.65 14.56 7.74
CA ILE A 203 -3.40 15.29 8.00
C ILE A 203 -3.07 15.25 9.50
N ILE A 204 -4.02 15.59 10.37
CA ILE A 204 -3.81 15.60 11.83
C ILE A 204 -3.48 14.20 12.36
N PHE A 205 -4.09 13.15 11.79
CA PHE A 205 -3.80 11.79 12.20
C PHE A 205 -2.42 11.31 11.74
N PHE A 206 -1.91 11.84 10.62
CA PHE A 206 -0.61 11.48 10.08
C PHE A 206 0.56 12.22 10.77
N VAL A 207 0.38 13.51 11.10
CA VAL A 207 1.40 14.39 11.71
C VAL A 207 1.49 14.19 13.21
#